data_AF-A0A959GAD9-F1
#
_entry.id   AF-A0A959GAD9-F1
#
_cell.length_a   1.000
_cell.length_b   1.000
_cell.length_c   1.000
_cell.angle_alpha   90.00
_cell.angle_beta   90.00
_cell.angle_gamma   90.00
#
_symmetry.space_group_name_H-M   'P 1'
#
loop_
_entity.id
_entity.type
_entity.pdbx_description
1 polymer ?
#
loop_
_entity_poly.entity_id
_entity_poly.type
_entity_poly.pdbx_seq_one_letter_code
_entity_poly.pdbx_strand_id
1 'polypeptide(L)' 'MKVLSKGCVYGLRALLYIVSEKPREEYVNIREISEELDISFHFLTKTFQSLTQKGILRSYRGPNGGVTL' A
#
# COMPACT_ATOMS: atom_id res chain seq x y z
N MET A 1 14.81 22.27 3.11
CA MET A 1 13.84 21.72 4.08
C MET A 1 12.90 20.77 3.34
N LYS A 2 12.80 19.48 3.71
CA LYS A 2 11.85 18.57 3.07
C LYS A 2 10.46 18.80 3.67
N VAL A 3 9.47 19.15 2.83
CA VAL A 3 8.09 19.41 3.24
C VAL A 3 7.36 18.11 3.63
N LEU A 4 7.76 16.97 3.04
CA LEU A 4 7.13 15.67 3.29
C LEU A 4 7.97 14.80 4.22
N SER A 5 7.30 14.16 5.19
CA SER A 5 7.91 13.15 6.05
C SER A 5 8.27 11.90 5.24
N LYS A 6 9.27 11.13 5.71
CA LYS A 6 9.63 9.84 5.08
C LYS A 6 8.41 8.92 4.98
N GLY A 7 7.58 8.87 6.03
CA GLY A 7 6.36 8.07 6.03
C GLY A 7 5.34 8.51 4.99
N CYS A 8 5.18 9.82 4.78
CA CYS A 8 4.31 10.35 3.71
C CYS A 8 4.84 9.96 2.32
N VAL A 9 6.14 10.11 2.08
CA VAL A 9 6.78 9.70 0.81
C VAL A 9 6.60 8.20 0.57
N TYR A 10 6.80 7.37 1.60
CA TYR A 10 6.62 5.92 1.50
C TYR A 10 5.16 5.53 1.23
N GLY A 11 4.21 6.15 1.93
CA GLY A 11 2.78 5.95 1.68
C GLY A 11 2.39 6.32 0.25
N LEU A 12 2.87 7.46 -0.26
CA LEU A 12 2.60 7.90 -1.64
C LEU A 12 3.19 6.93 -2.67
N ARG A 13 4.45 6.49 -2.48
CA ARG A 13 5.08 5.50 -3.37
C ARG A 13 4.29 4.19 -3.39
N ALA A 14 3.85 3.72 -2.23
CA ALA A 14 3.07 2.51 -2.10
C ALA A 14 1.68 2.62 -2.75
N LEU A 15 1.02 3.77 -2.63
CA LEU A 15 -0.26 4.02 -3.32
C LEU A 15 -0.08 4.08 -4.84
N LEU A 16 0.98 4.74 -5.33
CA LEU A 16 1.28 4.81 -6.76
C LEU A 16 1.56 3.43 -7.34
N TYR A 17 2.30 2.58 -6.62
CA TYR A 17 2.55 1.20 -7.01
C TYR A 17 1.26 0.40 -7.18
N ILE A 18 0.32 0.54 -6.22
CA ILE A 18 -0.99 -0.13 -6.31
C ILE A 18 -1.76 0.29 -7.57
N VAL A 19 -1.66 1.57 -7.98
CA VAL A 19 -2.31 2.07 -9.20
C VAL A 19 -1.59 1.63 -10.48
N SER A 20 -0.26 1.54 -10.46
CA SER A 20 0.54 1.30 -11.67
C SER A 20 0.55 -0.15 -12.11
N GLU A 21 0.53 -1.09 -11.16
CA GLU A 21 0.75 -2.50 -11.48
C GLU A 21 -0.49 -3.22 -12.04
N LYS A 22 -1.71 -2.75 -11.76
CA LYS A 22 -2.92 -3.55 -12.00
C LYS A 22 -4.17 -2.78 -12.45
N PRO A 23 -5.10 -3.46 -13.18
CA PRO A 23 -6.45 -2.96 -13.38
C PRO A 23 -7.14 -2.67 -12.04
N ARG A 24 -8.09 -1.73 -12.03
CA ARG A 24 -8.81 -1.17 -10.86
C ARG A 24 -9.44 -2.17 -9.86
N GLU A 25 -9.40 -3.48 -10.12
CA GLU A 25 -10.11 -4.50 -9.34
C GLU A 25 -9.22 -5.63 -8.82
N GLU A 26 -7.92 -5.65 -9.14
CA GLU A 26 -7.01 -6.66 -8.58
C GLU A 26 -6.45 -6.18 -7.23
N TYR A 27 -6.31 -7.13 -6.31
CA TYR A 27 -5.65 -6.93 -5.03
C TYR A 27 -4.14 -7.11 -5.20
N VAL A 28 -3.38 -6.18 -4.64
CA VAL A 28 -1.91 -6.22 -4.65
C VAL A 28 -1.40 -6.73 -3.30
N ASN A 29 -0.48 -7.69 -3.33
CA ASN A 29 0.05 -8.28 -2.11
C ASN A 29 0.96 -7.30 -1.37
N ILE A 30 0.74 -7.09 -0.07
CA ILE A 30 1.55 -6.15 0.73
C ILE A 30 3.03 -6.57 0.80
N ARG A 31 3.34 -7.88 0.72
CA ARG A 31 4.72 -8.39 0.69
C ARG A 31 5.42 -8.00 -0.61
N GLU A 32 4.74 -8.10 -1.73
CA GLU A 32 5.26 -7.68 -3.04
C GLU A 32 5.57 -6.18 -3.03
N ILE A 33 4.65 -5.35 -2.53
CA ILE A 33 4.88 -3.90 -2.38
C ILE A 33 6.10 -3.62 -1.46
N SER A 34 6.27 -4.43 -0.43
CA SER A 34 7.39 -4.31 0.52
C SER A 34 8.73 -4.59 -0.15
N GLU A 35 8.80 -5.64 -0.95
CA GLU A 35 9.98 -6.09 -1.68
C GLU A 35 10.34 -5.12 -2.81
N GLU A 36 9.36 -4.74 -3.64
CA GLU A 36 9.58 -3.87 -4.81
C GLU A 36 9.94 -2.43 -4.43
N LEU A 37 9.40 -1.91 -3.33
CA LEU A 37 9.67 -0.53 -2.92
C LEU A 37 10.78 -0.39 -1.87
N ASP A 38 11.33 -1.51 -1.38
CA ASP A 38 12.25 -1.56 -0.24
C ASP A 38 11.69 -0.80 0.99
N ILE A 39 10.43 -1.09 1.32
CA ILE A 39 9.71 -0.50 2.45
C ILE A 39 9.31 -1.61 3.41
N SER A 40 9.53 -1.43 4.71
CA SER A 40 9.14 -2.42 5.72
C SER A 40 7.67 -2.86 5.61
N PHE A 41 7.46 -4.18 5.52
CA PHE A 41 6.14 -4.80 5.56
C PHE A 41 5.30 -4.35 6.76
N HIS A 42 5.92 -4.19 7.94
CA HIS A 42 5.24 -3.72 9.14
C HIS A 42 4.74 -2.29 8.98
N PHE A 43 5.56 -1.40 8.39
CA PHE A 43 5.18 -0.03 8.10
C PHE A 43 4.02 0.03 7.10
N LEU A 44 4.10 -0.73 6.01
CA LEU A 44 3.04 -0.78 4.99
C LEU A 44 1.73 -1.29 5.59
N THR A 45 1.79 -2.38 6.35
CA THR A 45 0.59 -2.97 6.99
C THR A 45 -0.11 -1.95 7.89
N LYS A 46 0.64 -1.25 8.75
CA LYS A 46 0.08 -0.22 9.64
C LYS A 46 -0.48 0.97 8.86
N THR A 47 0.21 1.39 7.80
CA THR A 47 -0.22 2.51 6.95
C THR A 47 -1.49 2.17 6.19
N PHE A 48 -1.52 1.02 5.51
CA PHE A 48 -2.67 0.56 4.76
C PHE A 48 -3.86 0.25 5.65
N GLN A 49 -3.65 -0.32 6.84
CA GLN A 49 -4.73 -0.48 7.82
C GLN A 49 -5.39 0.86 8.15
N SER A 50 -4.61 1.92 8.36
CA SER A 50 -5.16 3.26 8.61
C SER A 50 -5.93 3.82 7.41
N LEU A 51 -5.45 3.56 6.19
CA LEU A 51 -6.12 4.01 4.95
C LEU A 51 -7.41 3.21 4.68
N THR A 52 -7.42 1.91 4.93
CA THR A 52 -8.61 1.06 4.84
C THR A 52 -9.68 1.47 5.84
N GLN A 53 -9.29 1.76 7.09
CA GLN A 53 -10.22 2.29 8.11
C GLN A 53 -10.85 3.63 7.70
N LYS A 54 -10.15 4.42 6.88
CA LYS A 54 -10.64 5.69 6.32
C LYS A 54 -11.42 5.52 5.01
N GLY A 55 -11.60 4.29 4.52
CA GLY A 55 -12.29 4.01 3.26
C GLY A 55 -11.52 4.41 2.00
N ILE A 56 -10.21 4.67 2.12
CA ILE A 56 -9.35 5.05 0.99
C ILE A 56 -8.85 3.82 0.23
N LEU A 57 -8.64 2.71 0.94
CA LEU A 57 -8.25 1.43 0.38
C LEU A 57 -9.25 0.35 0.76
N ARG A 58 -9.39 -0.66 -0.09
CA ARG A 58 -10.04 -1.93 0.23
C ARG A 58 -8.97 -2.98 0.50
N SER A 59 -9.25 -3.88 1.43
CA SER A 59 -8.36 -4.99 1.74
C SER A 59 -9.13 -6.30 1.73
N TYR A 60 -8.53 -7.34 1.17
CA TYR A 60 -9.06 -8.70 1.22
C TYR A 60 -8.05 -9.62 1.91
N ARG A 61 -8.55 -10.51 2.77
CA ARG A 61 -7.75 -11.55 3.42
C ARG A 61 -8.01 -12.88 2.73
N GLY A 62 -6.96 -13.51 2.20
CA GLY A 62 -7.03 -14.80 1.51
C GLY A 62 -5.74 -15.09 0.72
N PRO A 63 -5.66 -16.23 0.02
CA PRO A 63 -4.50 -16.59 -0.80
C PRO A 63 -4.18 -15.55 -1.87
N ASN A 64 -5.21 -14.95 -2.46
CA ASN A 64 -5.12 -13.83 -3.41
C ASN A 64 -5.53 -12.50 -2.73
N GLY A 65 -5.29 -12.42 -1.42
CA GLY A 65 -5.53 -11.24 -0.60
C GLY A 65 -4.49 -10.14 -0.81
N GLY A 66 -4.83 -8.94 -0.36
CA GLY A 66 -4.00 -7.77 -0.58
C GLY A 66 -4.75 -6.48 -0.33
N VAL A 67 -4.27 -5.41 -0.96
CA VAL A 67 -4.86 -4.07 -0.92
C VAL A 67 -5.15 -3.58 -2.33
N THR A 68 -6.23 -2.82 -2.49
CA THR A 68 -6.62 -2.16 -3.74
C THR A 68 -7.28 -0.81 -3.42
N LEU A 69 -7.43 0.06 -4.42
CA LEU A 69 -8.04 1.39 -4.28
C LEU A 69 -9.56 1.34 -4.48
#